data_AF-A0A3D8UP31-F1
#
_entry.id   AF-A0A3D8UP31-F1
#
_cell.length_a   1.000
_cell.length_b   1.000
_cell.length_c   1.000
_cell.angle_alpha   90.00
_cell.angle_beta   90.00
_cell.angle_gamma   90.00
#
_symmetry.space_group_name_H-M   'P 1'
#
loop_
_entity.id
_entity.type
_entity.pdbx_description
1 polymer ?
#
loop_
_entity_poly.entity_id
_entity_poly.type
_entity_poly.pdbx_seq_one_letter_code
_entity_poly.pdbx_strand_id
1 'polypeptide(L)' 'IVVDGEIKIRPVMYLALSYDHRIIDGKESVSFLKMIKESLEDPRRLFLDI' A
#
# COMPACT_ATOMS: atom_id res chain seq x y z
N ILE A 1 15.08 2.10 5.15
CA ILE A 1 14.14 3.16 4.70
C ILE A 1 14.41 4.43 5.49
N VAL A 2 14.11 5.62 4.95
CA VAL A 2 14.21 6.87 5.71
C VAL A 2 12.88 7.11 6.42
N VAL A 3 12.92 7.32 7.73
CA VAL A 3 11.75 7.65 8.57
C VAL A 3 12.16 8.81 9.45
N ASP A 4 11.39 9.90 9.39
CA ASP A 4 11.64 11.12 10.18
C ASP A 4 13.07 11.69 10.03
N GLY A 5 13.65 11.59 8.83
CA GLY A 5 14.99 12.09 8.53
C GLY A 5 16.14 11.14 8.89
N GLU A 6 15.86 9.98 9.51
CA GLU A 6 16.87 8.99 9.88
C GLU A 6 16.80 7.73 9.03
N ILE A 7 17.97 7.11 8.78
CA ILE A 7 18.04 5.82 8.11
C ILE A 7 17.74 4.71 9.12
N LYS A 8 16.63 3.98 8.93
CA LYS A 8 16.23 2.84 9.75
C LYS A 8 16.20 1.54 8.94
N ILE A 9 16.75 0.47 9.51
CA ILE A 9 16.65 -0.88 8.95
C ILE A 9 15.27 -1.44 9.31
N ARG A 10 14.50 -1.86 8.30
CA ARG A 10 13.18 -2.49 8.46
C ARG A 10 13.02 -3.60 7.42
N PRO A 11 12.25 -4.66 7.70
CA PRO A 11 11.84 -5.60 6.67
C PRO A 11 10.97 -4.87 5.64
N VAL A 12 11.28 -5.03 4.36
CA VAL A 12 10.55 -4.42 3.23
C VAL A 12 10.06 -5.54 2.32
N MET A 13 8.84 -5.40 1.82
CA MET A 13 8.21 -6.32 0.87
C MET A 13 7.71 -5.54 -0.35
N TYR A 14 7.96 -6.07 -1.55
CA TYR A 14 7.41 -5.54 -2.79
C TYR A 14 6.04 -6.15 -3.06
N LEU A 15 5.09 -5.32 -3.45
CA LEU A 15 3.77 -5.74 -3.88
C LEU A 15 3.59 -5.39 -5.37
N ALA A 16 3.02 -6.32 -6.13
CA ALA A 16 2.70 -6.12 -7.53
C ALA A 16 1.20 -6.41 -7.74
N LEU A 17 0.52 -5.50 -8.46
CA LEU A 17 -0.88 -5.64 -8.83
C LEU A 17 -0.99 -5.64 -10.35
N SER A 18 -1.47 -6.75 -10.91
CA SER A 18 -1.90 -6.82 -12.30
C SER A 18 -3.41 -6.62 -12.36
N TYR A 19 -3.87 -5.75 -13.25
CA TYR A 19 -5.28 -5.41 -13.41
C TYR A 19 -5.64 -5.25 -14.89
N ASP A 20 -6.93 -5.39 -15.20
CA ASP A 20 -7.44 -5.19 -16.55
C ASP A 20 -7.72 -3.70 -16.82
N HIS A 21 -6.83 -3.07 -17.56
CA HIS A 21 -6.91 -1.65 -17.94
C HIS A 21 -8.14 -1.28 -18.77
N ARG A 22 -8.86 -2.25 -19.35
CA ARG A 22 -10.10 -1.96 -20.07
C ARG A 22 -11.25 -1.64 -19.14
N ILE A 23 -11.15 -2.06 -17.89
CA ILE A 23 -12.20 -1.98 -16.88
C ILE A 23 -11.78 -1.06 -15.74
N ILE A 24 -10.53 -1.16 -15.29
CA ILE A 24 -10.03 -0.44 -14.10
C ILE A 24 -9.02 0.62 -14.54
N ASP A 25 -9.23 1.84 -14.07
CA ASP A 25 -8.30 2.94 -14.32
C ASP A 25 -7.01 2.80 -13.48
N GLY A 26 -5.92 3.41 -13.95
CA GLY A 26 -4.65 3.43 -13.24
C GLY A 26 -4.77 4.10 -11.87
N LYS A 27 -5.60 5.13 -11.74
CA LYS A 27 -5.84 5.79 -10.45
C LYS A 27 -6.47 4.84 -9.44
N GLU A 28 -7.48 4.07 -9.84
CA GLU A 28 -8.17 3.12 -8.96
C GLU A 28 -7.23 1.99 -8.52
N SER A 29 -6.46 1.45 -9.45
CA SER A 29 -5.50 0.38 -9.17
C SER A 29 -4.39 0.79 -8.21
N VAL A 30 -3.84 2.01 -8.39
CA VAL A 30 -2.83 2.57 -7.49
C VAL A 30 -3.44 2.86 -6.11
N SER A 31 -4.67 3.37 -6.07
CA SER A 31 -5.38 3.65 -4.81
C SER A 31 -5.65 2.35 -4.03
N PHE A 32 -6.07 1.29 -4.72
CA PHE A 32 -6.28 -0.02 -4.12
C PHE A 32 -4.96 -0.61 -3.57
N LEU A 33 -3.89 -0.58 -4.36
CA LEU A 33 -2.59 -1.09 -3.92
C LEU A 33 -2.06 -0.30 -2.71
N LYS A 34 -2.30 1.02 -2.68
CA LYS A 34 -1.97 1.87 -1.53
C LYS A 34 -2.78 1.50 -0.29
N MET A 35 -4.08 1.25 -0.43
CA MET A 35 -4.94 0.80 0.68
C MET A 35 -4.45 -0.51 1.29
N ILE A 36 -4.07 -1.49 0.45
CA ILE A 36 -3.49 -2.75 0.92
C ILE A 36 -2.16 -2.52 1.63
N LYS A 37 -1.26 -1.71 1.06
CA LYS A 37 0.02 -1.34 1.70
C LYS A 37 -0.22 -0.75 3.09
N GLU A 38 -1.10 0.24 3.20
CA GLU A 38 -1.37 0.93 4.47
C GLU A 38 -2.03 0.02 5.51
N SER A 39 -2.89 -0.90 5.07
CA SER A 39 -3.50 -1.91 5.94
C SER A 39 -2.50 -2.92 6.48
N LEU A 40 -1.49 -3.28 5.68
CA LEU A 40 -0.40 -4.17 6.11
C LEU A 40 0.60 -3.45 7.02
N GLU A 41 0.85 -2.15 6.79
CA GLU A 41 1.70 -1.33 7.65
C GLU A 41 1.02 -0.97 8.99
N ASP A 42 -0.31 -0.84 9.00
CA ASP A 42 -1.14 -0.58 10.17
C ASP A 42 -2.47 -1.40 10.15
N PRO A 43 -2.47 -2.62 10.73
CA PRO A 43 -3.64 -3.49 10.73
C PRO A 43 -4.88 -2.93 11.41
N ARG A 44 -4.77 -1.87 12.24
CA ARG A 44 -5.92 -1.24 12.91
C ARG A 44 -6.90 -0.64 11.90
N ARG A 45 -6.42 -0.25 10.72
CA ARG A 45 -7.24 0.29 9.63
C ARG A 45 -8.28 -0.71 9.13
N LEU A 46 -7.96 -2.00 9.12
CA LEU A 46 -8.87 -3.07 8.74
C LEU A 46 -10.08 -3.18 9.69
N PHE A 47 -9.93 -2.75 10.95
CA PHE A 47 -11.00 -2.82 11.95
C PHE A 47 -11.82 -1.54 12.06
N LEU A 48 -11.30 -0.42 11.55
CA LEU A 48 -11.92 0.89 11.69
C LEU A 48 -12.71 1.33 10.44
N ASP A 49 -12.70 0.54 9.35
CA ASP A 49 -13.28 0.91 8.05
C ASP A 49 -12.84 2.32 7.57
N ILE A 50 -11.56 2.65 7.77
CA ILE A 50 -10.93 3.94 7.37
C ILE A 50 -9.85 3.72 6.32
#